data_AF-A0A7C6K650-F1
#
_entry.id   AF-A0A7C6K650-F1
#
_cell.length_a   1.000
_cell.length_b   1.000
_cell.length_c   1.000
_cell.angle_alpha   90.00
_cell.angle_beta   90.00
_cell.angle_gamma   90.00
#
_symmetry.space_group_name_H-M   'P 1'
#
loop_
_entity.id
_entity.type
_entity.pdbx_description
1 polymer ?
#
loop_
_entity_poly.entity_id
_entity_poly.type
_entity_poly.pdbx_seq_one_letter_code
_entity_poly.pdbx_strand_id
1 'polypeptide(L)' 'MKWTHIIIHHTGAEEKDTAQVRRYHLSLGWRDIGYHYVIE' A
#
# COMPACT_ATOMS: atom_id res chain seq x y z
N MET A 1 -17.94 1.98 -12.66
CA MET A 1 -16.65 1.34 -13.00
C MET A 1 -16.67 -0.09 -12.48
N LYS A 2 -16.22 -1.07 -13.27
CA LYS A 2 -16.13 -2.49 -12.87
C LYS A 2 -14.67 -2.89 -12.85
N TRP A 3 -14.16 -3.35 -11.72
CA TRP A 3 -12.80 -3.86 -11.61
C TRP A 3 -12.72 -5.24 -12.30
N THR A 4 -11.67 -5.48 -13.06
CA THR A 4 -11.49 -6.72 -13.85
C THR A 4 -10.25 -7.51 -13.45
N HIS A 5 -9.38 -6.94 -12.62
CA HIS A 5 -8.10 -7.52 -12.24
C HIS A 5 -7.82 -7.26 -10.75
N ILE A 6 -7.03 -8.15 -10.16
CA ILE A 6 -6.38 -7.97 -8.87
C ILE A 6 -4.88 -7.96 -9.13
N ILE A 7 -4.19 -6.95 -8.60
CA ILE A 7 -2.73 -6.87 -8.64
C ILE A 7 -2.22 -7.14 -7.23
N ILE A 8 -1.31 -8.10 -7.11
CA ILE A 8 -0.73 -8.51 -5.83
C ILE A 8 0.66 -7.90 -5.73
N HIS A 9 0.93 -7.20 -4.62
CA HIS A 9 2.21 -6.58 -4.31
C HIS A 9 2.76 -7.18 -3.02
N HIS A 10 4.10 -7.25 -2.92
CA HIS A 10 4.78 -7.37 -1.62
C HIS A 10 5.37 -5.99 -1.29
N THR A 11 5.49 -5.64 -0.01
CA THR A 11 5.90 -4.30 0.43
C THR A 11 7.33 -3.94 0.03
N GLY A 12 8.22 -4.94 -0.09
CA GLY A 12 9.50 -4.79 -0.79
C GLY A 12 10.64 -4.19 0.01
N ALA A 13 10.47 -3.89 1.30
CA ALA A 13 11.56 -3.57 2.23
C ALA A 13 11.28 -4.13 3.65
N GLU A 14 12.16 -3.80 4.61
CA GLU A 14 11.96 -4.00 6.06
C GLU A 14 10.76 -3.20 6.62
N GLU A 15 9.67 -3.02 5.86
CA GLU A 15 8.44 -2.46 6.40
C GLU A 15 7.85 -3.44 7.42
N LYS A 16 7.74 -2.97 8.65
CA LYS A 16 7.34 -3.79 9.80
C LYS A 16 5.83 -3.86 9.98
N ASP A 17 5.11 -2.82 9.53
CA ASP A 17 3.67 -2.68 9.75
C ASP A 17 2.95 -1.82 8.70
N THR A 18 1.62 -1.96 8.65
CA THR A 18 0.75 -1.17 7.76
C THR A 18 0.91 0.33 7.96
N ALA A 19 1.20 0.79 9.19
CA ALA A 19 1.35 2.20 9.49
C ALA A 19 2.64 2.79 8.88
N GLN A 20 3.72 2.02 8.80
CA GLN A 20 4.97 2.41 8.14
C GLN A 20 4.76 2.58 6.63
N VAL A 21 4.07 1.63 5.99
CA VAL A 21 3.71 1.73 4.57
C VAL A 21 2.90 2.99 4.30
N ARG A 22 1.92 3.30 5.17
CA ARG A 22 1.13 4.54 5.07
C ARG A 22 2.00 5.78 5.18
N ARG A 23 2.90 5.86 6.17
CA ARG A 23 3.82 7.00 6.34
C ARG A 23 4.71 7.18 5.11
N TYR A 24 5.20 6.09 4.54
CA TYR A 24 6.02 6.14 3.33
C TYR A 24 5.23 6.68 2.13
N HIS A 25 4.04 6.15 1.84
CA HIS A 25 3.20 6.68 0.74
C HIS A 25 2.84 8.16 0.92
N LEU A 26 2.50 8.59 2.15
CA LEU A 26 2.26 10.01 2.43
C LEU A 26 3.51 10.87 2.17
N SER A 27 4.71 10.38 2.50
CA SER A 27 5.96 11.09 2.21
C SER A 27 6.25 11.24 0.71
N LEU A 28 5.69 10.36 -0.12
CA LEU A 28 5.75 10.43 -1.58
C LEU A 28 4.68 11.37 -2.19
N GLY A 29 3.86 12.02 -1.35
CA GLY A 29 2.77 12.92 -1.78
C GLY A 29 1.47 12.19 -2.14
N TRP A 30 1.34 10.91 -1.80
CA TRP A 30 0.10 10.17 -2.03
C TRP A 30 -0.94 10.61 -0.99
N ARG A 31 -2.23 10.47 -1.32
CA ARG A 31 -3.31 10.88 -0.41
C ARG A 31 -3.44 9.95 0.80
N ASP A 32 -3.18 8.66 0.60
CA ASP A 32 -3.18 7.62 1.62
C ASP A 32 -2.40 6.40 1.09
N ILE A 33 -2.54 5.24 1.74
CA ILE A 33 -1.99 3.98 1.28
C ILE A 33 -2.47 3.63 -0.14
N GLY A 34 -1.53 3.19 -0.98
CA GLY A 34 -1.75 2.86 -2.38
C GLY A 34 -2.55 1.59 -2.66
N TYR A 35 -2.79 0.77 -1.64
CA TYR A 35 -3.42 -0.54 -1.76
C TYR A 35 -4.84 -0.51 -1.19
N HIS A 36 -5.74 -1.25 -1.83
CA HIS A 36 -7.11 -1.40 -1.34
C HIS A 36 -7.17 -2.25 -0.07
N TYR A 37 -6.24 -3.20 0.09
CA TYR A 37 -6.11 -4.08 1.25
C TYR A 37 -4.63 -4.31 1.55
N VAL A 38 -4.32 -4.49 2.83
CA VAL A 38 -3.01 -4.92 3.33
C VAL A 38 -3.22 -6.17 4.16
N ILE A 39 -2.34 -7.14 4.01
CA ILE A 39 -2.28 -8.35 4.83
C ILE A 39 -0.96 -8.26 5.59
N GLU A 40 -1.07 -8.22 6.92
CA GLU A 40 0.03 -8.06 7.88
C GLU A 40 -0.02 -9.20 8.90
#